data_AF-A0A9E6X2U8-F1
#
_entry.id   AF-A0A9E6X2U8-F1
#
_cell.length_a   1.000
_cell.length_b   1.000
_cell.length_c   1.000
_cell.angle_alpha   90.00
_cell.angle_beta   90.00
_cell.angle_gamma   90.00
#
_symmetry.space_group_name_H-M   'P 1'
#
loop_
_entity.id
_entity.type
_entity.pdbx_description
1 polymer ?
#
loop_
_entity_poly.entity_id
_entity_poly.type
_entity_poly.pdbx_seq_one_letter_code
_entity_poly.pdbx_strand_id
1 'polypeptide(L)'
;MHLTVVFGRVATGKSTLTDALEKVLPGVAYRKDSIKELGFEILGVGGRPFSQALGRLSIELCIRQALSALNNGVSCLLEGNFRSETIADLIARVPQDTACVLVRCDAPDDVVLDRFSARRTTGSRHPGHGDDELAIQYQTHLPEAPDWPAGTYERLDYVAGRHSIGTVVRDVRRFAGQGPAHAGTT
;
A
#
# COMPACT_ATOMS: atom_id res chain seq x y z
N MET A 1 -19.04 1.40 -5.88
CA MET A 1 -17.92 1.98 -5.10
C MET A 1 -16.75 1.01 -5.12
N HIS A 2 -15.51 1.46 -4.90
CA HIS A 2 -14.36 0.56 -4.85
C HIS A 2 -13.38 0.88 -3.72
N LEU A 3 -12.66 -0.16 -3.29
CA LEU A 3 -11.46 -0.09 -2.49
C LEU A 3 -10.32 -0.70 -3.29
N THR A 4 -9.26 0.07 -3.53
CA THR A 4 -8.02 -0.44 -4.11
C THR A 4 -6.92 -0.38 -3.07
N VAL A 5 -6.25 -1.49 -2.79
CA VAL A 5 -5.12 -1.55 -1.85
C VAL A 5 -3.85 -1.88 -2.60
N VAL A 6 -2.89 -0.96 -2.58
CA VAL A 6 -1.55 -1.11 -3.16
C VAL A 6 -0.58 -1.44 -2.03
N PHE A 7 -0.09 -2.68 -2.01
CA PHE A 7 0.74 -3.21 -0.92
C PHE A 7 1.99 -3.94 -1.42
N GLY A 8 2.95 -4.18 -0.53
CA GLY A 8 4.25 -4.77 -0.89
C GLY A 8 5.45 -4.14 -0.17
N ARG A 9 6.63 -4.73 -0.37
CA ARG A 9 7.90 -4.36 0.30
C ARG A 9 8.29 -2.90 0.03
N VAL A 10 9.16 -2.33 0.86
CA VAL A 10 9.67 -0.97 0.61
C VAL A 10 10.40 -0.94 -0.73
N ALA A 11 10.33 0.19 -1.44
CA ALA A 11 11.00 0.42 -2.73
C ALA A 11 10.55 -0.43 -3.94
N THR A 12 9.45 -1.20 -3.85
CA THR A 12 8.87 -1.93 -5.00
C THR A 12 8.07 -1.08 -6.00
N GLY A 13 7.94 0.23 -5.75
CA GLY A 13 7.26 1.16 -6.66
C GLY A 13 5.77 1.40 -6.39
N LYS A 14 5.27 1.00 -5.21
CA LYS A 14 3.90 1.27 -4.75
C LYS A 14 3.48 2.72 -4.98
N SER A 15 4.25 3.68 -4.44
CA SER A 15 3.89 5.10 -4.52
C SER A 15 3.76 5.59 -5.96
N THR A 16 4.64 5.14 -6.86
CA THR A 16 4.55 5.46 -8.29
C THR A 16 3.30 4.88 -8.94
N LEU A 17 2.91 3.66 -8.58
CA LEU A 17 1.66 3.05 -9.07
C LEU A 17 0.45 3.78 -8.50
N THR A 18 0.45 4.09 -7.19
CA THR A 18 -0.58 4.86 -6.50
C THR A 18 -0.77 6.24 -7.15
N ASP A 19 0.31 6.97 -7.45
CA ASP A 19 0.28 8.26 -8.17
C ASP A 19 -0.40 8.14 -9.54
N ALA A 20 -0.19 7.02 -10.25
CA ALA A 20 -0.81 6.78 -11.55
C ALA A 20 -2.30 6.42 -11.42
N LEU A 21 -2.66 5.65 -10.39
CA LEU A 21 -4.03 5.26 -10.09
C LEU A 21 -4.90 6.45 -9.67
N GLU A 22 -4.38 7.34 -8.81
CA GLU A 22 -5.09 8.55 -8.35
C GLU A 22 -5.49 9.49 -9.49
N LYS A 23 -4.73 9.51 -10.58
CA LYS A 23 -5.04 10.35 -11.75
C LYS A 23 -6.26 9.88 -12.53
N VAL A 24 -6.70 8.64 -12.33
CA VAL A 24 -7.71 8.00 -13.19
C VAL A 24 -8.83 7.30 -12.45
N LEU A 25 -8.66 7.03 -11.16
CA LEU A 25 -9.68 6.50 -10.27
C LEU A 25 -10.30 7.63 -9.45
N PRO A 26 -11.63 7.68 -9.33
CA PRO A 26 -12.28 8.59 -8.41
C PRO A 26 -12.04 8.15 -6.96
N GLY A 27 -12.06 9.11 -6.04
CA GLY A 27 -12.02 8.82 -4.60
C GLY A 27 -10.86 9.50 -3.88
N VAL A 28 -10.59 9.02 -2.68
CA VAL A 28 -9.53 9.56 -1.80
C VAL A 28 -8.46 8.52 -1.59
N ALA A 29 -7.20 8.96 -1.60
CA ALA A 29 -6.06 8.10 -1.30
C ALA A 29 -5.54 8.33 0.11
N TYR A 30 -5.33 7.25 0.85
CA TYR A 30 -4.66 7.27 2.14
C TYR A 30 -3.35 6.51 2.07
N ARG A 31 -2.26 7.24 2.27
CA ARG A 31 -0.89 6.72 2.19
C ARG A 31 -0.28 6.64 3.57
N LYS A 32 0.14 5.44 3.96
CA LYS A 32 0.68 5.19 5.29
C LYS A 32 1.93 6.01 5.58
N ASP A 33 2.84 6.17 4.61
CA ASP A 33 4.07 6.94 4.83
C ASP A 33 3.78 8.45 4.97
N SER A 34 2.79 9.02 4.26
CA SER A 34 2.39 10.42 4.44
C SER A 34 1.88 10.72 5.86
N ILE A 35 1.04 9.85 6.42
CA ILE A 35 0.56 9.99 7.81
C ILE A 35 1.72 9.85 8.80
N LYS A 36 2.63 8.89 8.54
CA LYS A 36 3.79 8.64 9.39
C LYS A 36 4.75 9.83 9.41
N GLU A 37 4.97 10.46 8.25
CA GLU A 37 5.84 11.62 8.10
C GLU A 37 5.28 12.85 8.81
N LEU A 38 3.99 13.15 8.64
CA LEU A 38 3.31 14.17 9.43
C LEU A 38 3.44 13.92 10.94
N GLY A 39 3.35 12.65 11.35
CA GLY A 39 3.57 12.27 12.75
C GLY A 39 4.99 12.58 13.24
N PHE A 40 6.02 12.41 12.42
CA PHE A 40 7.39 12.80 12.77
C PHE A 40 7.57 14.32 12.84
N GLU A 41 6.94 15.07 11.94
CA GLU A 41 7.00 16.53 11.93
C GLU A 41 6.37 17.12 13.21
N ILE A 42 5.27 16.54 13.67
CA ILE A 42 4.52 17.03 14.84
C ILE A 42 5.11 16.52 16.16
N LEU A 43 5.42 15.22 16.24
CA LEU A 43 5.82 14.55 17.50
C LEU A 43 7.34 14.42 17.65
N GLY A 44 8.09 14.82 16.63
CA GLY A 44 9.53 14.62 16.55
C GLY A 44 9.92 13.22 16.07
N VAL A 45 11.23 13.02 15.98
CA VAL A 45 11.83 11.74 15.63
C VAL A 45 12.26 11.01 16.90
N GLY A 46 11.98 9.71 16.96
CA GLY A 46 12.47 8.81 18.00
C GLY A 46 13.17 7.59 17.39
N GLY A 47 13.77 6.76 18.25
CA GLY A 47 14.42 5.53 17.82
C GLY A 47 13.45 4.51 17.20
N ARG A 48 14.00 3.37 16.76
CA ARG A 48 13.24 2.33 16.04
C ARG A 48 11.90 1.90 16.68
N PRO A 49 11.78 1.70 18.00
CA PRO A 49 10.49 1.36 18.62
C PRO A 49 9.41 2.42 18.39
N PHE A 50 9.79 3.70 18.45
CA PHE A 50 8.89 4.83 18.17
C PHE A 50 8.47 4.86 16.70
N SER A 51 9.42 4.74 15.77
CA SER A 51 9.13 4.68 14.32
C SER A 51 8.19 3.51 13.97
N GLN A 52 8.35 2.35 14.62
CA GLN A 52 7.46 1.20 14.46
C GLN A 52 6.07 1.46 15.05
N ALA A 53 5.98 2.06 16.24
CA ALA A 53 4.72 2.42 16.86
C ALA A 53 3.94 3.41 16.00
N LEU A 54 4.62 4.45 15.50
CA LEU A 54 4.02 5.42 14.58
C LEU A 54 3.60 4.76 13.27
N GLY A 55 4.41 3.83 12.73
CA GLY A 55 4.05 3.05 11.56
C GLY A 55 2.78 2.22 11.74
N ARG A 56 2.59 1.58 12.91
CA ARG A 56 1.35 0.86 13.25
C ARG A 56 0.16 1.81 13.36
N LEU A 57 0.34 2.95 14.02
CA LEU A 57 -0.69 3.99 14.12
C LEU A 57 -1.12 4.49 12.73
N SER A 58 -0.17 4.77 11.84
CA SER A 58 -0.47 5.24 10.48
C SER A 58 -1.27 4.22 9.67
N ILE A 59 -0.97 2.92 9.79
CA ILE A 59 -1.76 1.85 9.16
C ILE A 59 -3.20 1.87 9.68
N GLU A 60 -3.37 1.92 11.01
CA GLU A 60 -4.70 1.92 11.63
C GLU A 60 -5.51 3.17 11.21
N LEU A 61 -4.86 4.33 11.14
CA LEU A 61 -5.51 5.55 10.65
C LEU A 61 -5.91 5.46 9.18
N CYS A 62 -5.08 4.89 8.30
CA CYS A 62 -5.46 4.63 6.91
C CYS A 62 -6.72 3.76 6.83
N ILE A 63 -6.76 2.67 7.58
CA ILE A 63 -7.88 1.72 7.58
C ILE A 63 -9.16 2.37 8.10
N ARG A 64 -9.09 3.09 9.23
CA ARG A 64 -10.25 3.77 9.80
C ARG A 64 -10.83 4.82 8.85
N GLN A 65 -9.97 5.61 8.23
CA GLN A 65 -10.40 6.63 7.28
C GLN A 65 -11.01 6.01 6.02
N ALA A 66 -10.39 4.97 5.47
CA ALA A 66 -10.95 4.26 4.31
C ALA A 66 -12.30 3.62 4.62
N LEU A 67 -12.45 2.92 5.74
CA LEU A 67 -13.74 2.35 6.14
C LEU A 67 -14.81 3.42 6.35
N SER A 68 -14.46 4.55 6.97
CA SER A 68 -15.37 5.69 7.14
C SER A 68 -15.80 6.27 5.79
N ALA A 69 -14.86 6.48 4.87
CA ALA A 69 -15.15 6.98 3.52
C ALA A 69 -16.02 6.00 2.72
N LEU A 70 -15.69 4.71 2.74
CA LEU A 70 -16.49 3.66 2.08
C LEU A 70 -17.92 3.61 2.64
N ASN A 71 -18.10 3.68 3.96
CA ASN A 71 -19.44 3.73 4.57
C ASN A 71 -20.26 4.96 4.15
N ASN A 72 -19.62 6.01 3.63
CA ASN A 72 -20.26 7.20 3.09
C ASN A 72 -20.30 7.22 1.56
N GLY A 73 -20.09 6.07 0.90
CA GLY A 73 -20.17 5.96 -0.56
C GLY A 73 -18.95 6.50 -1.31
N VAL A 74 -17.84 6.79 -0.63
CA VAL A 74 -16.63 7.34 -1.24
C VAL A 74 -15.60 6.23 -1.49
N SER A 75 -15.26 6.03 -2.77
CA SER A 75 -14.19 5.10 -3.16
C SER A 75 -12.84 5.49 -2.58
N CYS A 76 -12.00 4.49 -2.31
CA CYS A 76 -10.73 4.67 -1.62
C CYS A 76 -9.57 3.96 -2.32
N LEU A 77 -8.39 4.57 -2.22
CA LEU A 77 -7.09 3.96 -2.50
C LEU A 77 -6.27 3.90 -1.21
N LEU A 78 -5.71 2.74 -0.88
CA LEU A 78 -4.80 2.57 0.24
C LEU A 78 -3.41 2.21 -0.24
N GLU A 79 -2.38 2.89 0.27
CA GLU A 79 -0.99 2.54 0.00
C GLU A 79 -0.23 2.28 1.31
N GLY A 80 0.45 1.14 1.38
CA GLY A 80 1.31 0.83 2.51
C GLY A 80 2.00 -0.53 2.43
N ASN A 81 2.93 -0.76 3.35
CA ASN A 81 3.52 -2.07 3.58
C ASN A 81 2.65 -2.89 4.55
N PHE A 82 1.37 -3.04 4.22
CA PHE A 82 0.40 -3.77 5.04
C PHE A 82 0.78 -5.25 5.18
N ARG A 83 0.41 -5.85 6.32
CA ARG A 83 0.46 -7.30 6.51
C ARG A 83 -0.79 -7.94 5.93
N SER A 84 -0.69 -9.20 5.54
CA SER A 84 -1.79 -9.94 4.92
C SER A 84 -2.99 -10.07 5.87
N GLU A 85 -2.75 -10.29 7.16
CA GLU A 85 -3.84 -10.37 8.16
C GLU A 85 -4.56 -9.03 8.29
N THR A 86 -3.81 -7.93 8.28
CA THR A 86 -4.37 -6.57 8.34
C THR A 86 -5.26 -6.26 7.12
N ILE A 87 -4.86 -6.70 5.92
CA ILE A 87 -5.69 -6.52 4.72
C ILE A 87 -6.92 -7.45 4.77
N ALA A 88 -6.78 -8.68 5.26
CA ALA A 88 -7.90 -9.61 5.42
C ALA A 88 -8.96 -9.03 6.38
N ASP A 89 -8.54 -8.49 7.53
CA ASP A 89 -9.41 -7.82 8.49
C ASP A 89 -10.11 -6.59 7.88
N LEU A 90 -9.41 -5.82 7.05
CA LEU A 90 -9.99 -4.70 6.32
C LEU A 90 -11.07 -5.19 5.34
N ILE A 91 -10.78 -6.21 4.53
CA ILE A 91 -11.72 -6.77 3.54
C ILE A 91 -12.98 -7.29 4.22
N ALA A 92 -12.85 -7.96 5.38
CA ALA A 92 -13.99 -8.45 6.13
C ALA A 92 -14.94 -7.34 6.64
N ARG A 93 -14.48 -6.08 6.65
CA ARG A 93 -15.21 -4.93 7.19
C ARG A 93 -15.70 -3.94 6.12
N VAL A 94 -15.34 -4.14 4.85
CA VAL A 94 -15.82 -3.25 3.78
C VAL A 94 -17.31 -3.47 3.52
N PRO A 95 -18.06 -2.44 3.06
CA PRO A 95 -19.44 -2.63 2.60
C PRO A 95 -19.53 -3.69 1.49
N GLN A 96 -20.57 -4.53 1.51
CA GLN A 96 -20.72 -5.67 0.59
C GLN A 96 -20.79 -5.27 -0.89
N ASP A 97 -21.22 -4.04 -1.18
CA ASP A 97 -21.30 -3.46 -2.51
C ASP A 97 -19.98 -2.80 -2.99
N THR A 98 -18.91 -2.92 -2.21
CA THR A 98 -17.58 -2.40 -2.54
C THR A 98 -16.80 -3.39 -3.39
N ALA A 99 -16.40 -2.97 -4.59
CA ALA A 99 -15.43 -3.72 -5.38
C ALA A 99 -14.03 -3.60 -4.75
N CYS A 100 -13.47 -4.71 -4.29
CA CYS A 100 -12.14 -4.76 -3.68
C CYS A 100 -11.09 -5.23 -4.70
N VAL A 101 -10.06 -4.42 -4.92
CA VAL A 101 -8.91 -4.75 -5.77
C VAL A 101 -7.63 -4.66 -4.96
N LEU A 102 -6.86 -5.75 -4.90
CA LEU A 102 -5.57 -5.77 -4.26
C LEU A 102 -4.46 -5.83 -5.29
N VAL A 103 -3.54 -4.87 -5.21
CA VAL A 103 -2.36 -4.82 -6.07
C VAL A 103 -1.11 -5.04 -5.24
N ARG A 104 -0.49 -6.21 -5.40
CA ARG A 104 0.78 -6.53 -4.77
C ARG A 104 1.92 -6.03 -5.66
N CYS A 105 2.71 -5.10 -5.14
CA CYS A 105 3.86 -4.53 -5.81
C CYS A 105 5.14 -5.24 -5.37
N ASP A 106 5.87 -5.74 -6.35
CA ASP A 106 7.15 -6.39 -6.18
C ASP A 106 8.19 -5.86 -7.16
N ALA A 107 9.45 -6.19 -6.94
CA ALA A 107 10.55 -5.86 -7.84
C ALA A 107 11.71 -6.84 -7.63
N PRO A 108 12.57 -7.05 -8.65
CA PRO A 108 13.84 -7.74 -8.45
C PRO A 108 14.63 -7.19 -7.26
N ASP A 109 15.31 -8.08 -6.53
CA ASP A 109 15.95 -7.73 -5.27
C ASP A 109 17.05 -6.68 -5.40
N ASP A 110 17.85 -6.76 -6.48
CA ASP A 110 18.83 -5.75 -6.87
C ASP A 110 18.19 -4.38 -7.07
N VAL A 111 17.05 -4.31 -7.79
CA VAL A 111 16.29 -3.08 -7.99
C VAL A 111 15.75 -2.51 -6.68
N VAL A 112 15.30 -3.36 -5.75
CA VAL A 112 14.84 -2.92 -4.42
C VAL A 112 16.00 -2.31 -3.63
N LEU A 113 17.16 -2.98 -3.60
CA LEU A 113 18.35 -2.52 -2.90
C LEU A 113 18.88 -1.20 -3.46
N ASP A 114 18.95 -1.06 -4.78
CA ASP A 114 19.40 0.16 -5.44
C ASP A 114 18.47 1.34 -5.13
N ARG A 115 17.15 1.13 -5.26
CA ARG A 115 16.16 2.17 -4.94
C ARG A 115 16.16 2.55 -3.47
N PHE A 116 16.32 1.58 -2.58
CA PHE A 116 16.41 1.84 -1.15
C PHE A 116 17.66 2.68 -0.83
N SER A 117 18.80 2.32 -1.43
CA SER A 117 20.07 3.06 -1.28
C SER A 117 19.96 4.48 -1.83
N ALA A 118 19.36 4.66 -3.02
CA ALA A 118 19.16 5.97 -3.62
C ALA A 118 18.24 6.88 -2.78
N ARG A 119 17.19 6.34 -2.15
CA ARG A 119 16.30 7.10 -1.25
C ARG A 119 17.03 7.62 -0.01
N ARG A 120 17.99 6.85 0.52
CA ARG A 120 18.85 7.28 1.64
C ARG A 120 19.76 8.43 1.23
N THR A 121 20.42 8.32 0.07
CA THR A 121 21.44 9.31 -0.35
C THR A 121 20.83 10.63 -0.83
N THR A 122 19.62 10.59 -1.38
CA THR A 122 18.93 11.77 -1.91
C THR A 122 18.13 12.56 -0.87
N GLY A 123 17.92 12.00 0.32
CA GLY A 123 17.08 12.63 1.36
C GLY A 123 15.60 12.71 1.00
N SER A 124 15.14 11.96 -0.01
CA SER A 124 13.75 11.99 -0.49
C SER A 124 12.74 11.35 0.47
N ARG A 125 13.19 10.93 1.67
CA ARG A 125 12.39 10.23 2.67
C ARG A 125 12.70 10.82 4.04
N HIS A 126 11.66 11.01 4.85
CA HIS A 126 11.80 11.67 6.14
C HIS A 126 12.82 10.94 7.05
N PRO A 127 13.76 11.63 7.72
CA PRO A 127 14.82 11.00 8.50
C PRO A 127 14.29 10.09 9.62
N GLY A 128 13.10 10.40 10.16
CA GLY A 128 12.42 9.59 11.17
C GLY A 128 12.10 8.15 10.76
N HIS A 129 12.13 7.82 9.47
CA HIS A 129 11.98 6.42 9.05
C HIS A 129 13.11 5.51 9.54
N GLY A 130 14.29 6.07 9.84
CA GLY A 130 15.45 5.30 10.33
C GLY A 130 16.01 4.36 9.26
N ASP A 131 16.03 4.82 8.00
CA ASP A 131 16.43 3.98 6.87
C ASP A 131 17.90 3.53 6.94
N ASP A 132 18.73 4.25 7.70
CA ASP A 132 20.12 3.84 7.97
C ASP A 132 20.21 2.55 8.81
N GLU A 133 19.36 2.41 9.83
CA GLU A 133 19.28 1.18 10.64
C GLU A 133 18.58 0.05 9.86
N LEU A 134 17.61 0.37 9.01
CA LEU A 134 16.94 -0.59 8.14
C LEU A 134 17.86 -1.12 7.04
N ALA A 135 18.84 -0.34 6.60
CA ALA A 135 19.78 -0.77 5.57
C ALA A 135 20.56 -2.01 5.94
N ILE A 136 20.97 -2.13 7.21
CA ILE A 136 21.67 -3.33 7.72
C ILE A 136 20.77 -4.55 7.55
N GLN A 137 19.47 -4.41 7.80
CA GLN A 137 18.52 -5.49 7.57
C GLN A 137 18.41 -5.82 6.09
N TYR A 138 18.16 -4.84 5.22
CA TYR A 138 18.02 -5.10 3.77
C TYR A 138 19.29 -5.68 3.15
N GLN A 139 20.47 -5.30 3.63
CA GLN A 139 21.77 -5.85 3.19
C GLN A 139 21.98 -7.29 3.67
N THR A 140 21.47 -7.64 4.86
CA THR A 140 21.66 -8.96 5.47
C THR A 140 20.57 -9.95 5.05
N HIS A 141 19.34 -9.48 5.01
CA HIS A 141 18.15 -10.24 4.69
C HIS A 141 17.05 -9.31 4.17
N LEU A 142 16.68 -9.53 2.93
CA LEU A 142 15.62 -8.80 2.30
C LEU A 142 14.27 -9.35 2.77
N PRO A 143 13.35 -8.51 3.32
CA PRO A 143 12.08 -9.01 3.82
C PRO A 143 11.29 -9.69 2.70
N GLU A 144 10.63 -10.80 3.01
CA GLU A 144 9.75 -11.46 2.04
C GLU A 144 8.59 -10.56 1.63
N ALA A 145 8.05 -10.79 0.42
CA ALA A 145 6.85 -10.12 -0.01
C ALA A 145 5.66 -10.62 0.84
N PRO A 146 4.73 -9.73 1.22
CA PRO A 146 3.53 -10.17 1.93
C PRO A 146 2.70 -11.14 1.07
N ASP A 147 2.15 -12.16 1.71
CA ASP A 147 1.24 -13.11 1.08
C ASP A 147 -0.08 -12.45 0.70
N TRP A 148 -0.84 -13.14 -0.15
CA TRP A 148 -2.21 -12.75 -0.47
C TRP A 148 -3.11 -12.92 0.75
N PRO A 149 -3.88 -11.89 1.16
CA PRO A 149 -4.76 -11.97 2.31
C PRO A 149 -5.95 -12.91 2.06
N ALA A 150 -6.63 -13.37 3.11
CA ALA A 150 -7.91 -14.05 2.95
C ALA A 150 -9.02 -13.09 2.49
N GLY A 151 -10.09 -13.62 1.90
CA GLY A 151 -11.29 -12.86 1.51
C GLY A 151 -11.55 -12.82 0.00
N THR A 152 -12.60 -12.09 -0.38
CA THR A 152 -13.03 -11.92 -1.77
C THR A 152 -12.59 -10.58 -2.32
N TYR A 153 -11.76 -10.62 -3.35
CA TYR A 153 -11.18 -9.45 -4.00
C TYR A 153 -10.53 -9.86 -5.33
N GLU A 154 -10.33 -8.88 -6.20
CA GLU A 154 -9.56 -9.06 -7.42
C GLU A 154 -8.06 -8.91 -7.15
N ARG A 155 -7.24 -9.80 -7.71
CA ARG A 155 -5.79 -9.87 -7.46
C ARG A 155 -5.01 -9.36 -8.66
N LEU A 156 -4.03 -8.48 -8.40
CA LEU A 156 -3.11 -8.00 -9.43
C LEU A 156 -1.68 -7.96 -8.90
N ASP A 157 -0.74 -8.55 -9.63
CA ASP A 157 0.68 -8.35 -9.37
C ASP A 157 1.22 -7.19 -10.23
N TYR A 158 2.01 -6.32 -9.61
CA TYR A 158 2.83 -5.32 -10.29
C TYR A 158 4.29 -5.60 -9.99
N VAL A 159 5.03 -6.13 -10.97
CA VAL A 159 6.48 -6.33 -10.84
C VAL A 159 7.20 -5.25 -11.64
N ALA A 160 7.94 -4.39 -10.94
CA ALA A 160 8.69 -3.31 -11.57
C ALA A 160 9.67 -3.86 -12.62
N GLY A 161 9.66 -3.28 -13.82
CA GLY A 161 10.48 -3.73 -14.95
C GLY A 161 9.91 -4.90 -15.75
N ARG A 162 8.87 -5.60 -15.25
CA ARG A 162 8.15 -6.64 -16.00
C ARG A 162 6.77 -6.19 -16.47
N HIS A 163 6.05 -5.44 -15.63
CA HIS A 163 4.71 -4.96 -15.93
C HIS A 163 4.73 -3.46 -16.26
N SER A 164 3.95 -3.06 -17.27
CA SER A 164 3.72 -1.62 -17.53
C SER A 164 2.72 -1.07 -16.52
N ILE A 165 3.01 0.12 -15.97
CA ILE A 165 2.08 0.83 -15.08
C ILE A 165 0.73 1.04 -15.78
N GLY A 166 0.74 1.41 -17.06
CA GLY A 166 -0.50 1.65 -17.83
C GLY A 166 -1.39 0.41 -17.95
N THR A 167 -0.79 -0.79 -18.04
CA THR A 167 -1.54 -2.05 -18.05
C THR A 167 -2.20 -2.29 -16.70
N VAL A 168 -1.44 -2.21 -15.61
CA VAL A 168 -1.98 -2.41 -14.25
C VAL A 168 -3.08 -1.40 -13.94
N VAL A 169 -2.86 -0.13 -14.30
CA VAL A 169 -3.87 0.93 -14.14
C VAL A 169 -5.15 0.61 -14.92
N ARG A 170 -5.04 0.12 -16.16
CA ARG A 170 -6.20 -0.29 -16.96
C ARG A 170 -6.97 -1.42 -16.30
N ASP A 171 -6.26 -2.42 -15.79
CA ASP A 171 -6.87 -3.59 -15.16
C ASP A 171 -7.56 -3.22 -13.84
N VAL A 172 -6.91 -2.40 -13.01
CA VAL A 172 -7.55 -1.87 -11.79
C VAL A 172 -8.81 -1.08 -12.13
N ARG A 173 -8.78 -0.19 -13.14
CA ARG A 173 -9.98 0.57 -13.56
C ARG A 173 -11.11 -0.34 -14.01
N ARG A 174 -10.78 -1.41 -14.74
CA ARG A 174 -11.76 -2.41 -15.16
C ARG A 174 -12.43 -3.05 -13.95
N PHE A 175 -11.67 -3.57 -13.00
CA PHE A 175 -12.23 -4.23 -11.82
C PHE A 175 -12.98 -3.26 -10.91
N ALA A 176 -12.45 -2.06 -10.67
CA ALA A 176 -13.10 -1.02 -9.90
C ALA A 176 -14.45 -0.57 -10.50
N GLY A 177 -14.59 -0.64 -11.83
CA GLY A 177 -15.82 -0.29 -12.55
C GLY A 177 -16.84 -1.42 -12.69
N GLN A 178 -16.47 -2.68 -12.43
CA GLN A 178 -17.33 -3.84 -12.65
C GLN A 178 -18.32 -4.14 -11.50
N GLY A 179 -18.20 -3.46 -10.35
CA GLY A 179 -18.96 -3.81 -9.15
C GLY A 179 -18.50 -5.14 -8.53
N PRO A 180 -18.98 -5.54 -7.34
CA PRO A 180 -18.57 -6.81 -6.73
C PRO A 180 -18.99 -7.97 -7.63
N ALA A 181 -18.02 -8.81 -8.02
CA ALA A 181 -18.31 -10.10 -8.62
C ALA A 181 -19.11 -10.92 -7.60
N HIS A 182 -20.43 -11.05 -7.81
CA HIS A 182 -21.20 -12.04 -7.09
C HIS A 182 -20.62 -13.40 -7.46
N ALA A 183 -19.95 -14.03 -6.49
CA ALA A 183 -19.63 -15.44 -6.57
C ALA A 183 -20.95 -16.19 -6.72
N GLY A 184 -21.28 -16.56 -7.94
CA GLY A 184 -22.39 -17.45 -8.24
C GLY A 184 -22.11 -18.78 -7.56
N THR A 185 -22.84 -19.07 -6.51
CA THR A 185 -23.00 -20.41 -5.97
C THR A 185 -23.71 -21.25 -7.04
N THR A 186 -22.97 -22.16 -7.66
CA THR A 186 -23.52 -23.41 -8.20
C THR A 186 -23.11 -24.54 -7.28
#